data_AF-A0AAW1GB18-F1
#
_entry.id   AF-A0AAW1GB18-F1
#
_cell.length_a   1.000
_cell.length_b   1.000
_cell.length_c   1.000
_cell.angle_alpha   90.00
_cell.angle_beta   90.00
_cell.angle_gamma   90.00
#
_symmetry.space_group_name_H-M   'P 1'
#
loop_
_entity.id
_entity.type
_entity.pdbx_description
1 polymer ?
#
loop_
_entity_poly.entity_id
_entity_poly.type
_entity_poly.pdbx_seq_one_letter_code
_entity_poly.pdbx_strand_id
1 'polypeptide(L)'
;IPTTSGEKEAFTYYRDGMSAQSEGNYAEALQNYYEAMRLEIDPYDRSYILYNIGLIHTSNGEHTKALEYYFRALERNPFLPQAFNNMAVICHYRGEEAIRQGDSEIAEAWFDQAAEYWKQAITLTPGNYIEAHNWLKITGRFE
;
A
#
# COMPACT_ATOMS: atom_id res chain seq x y z
N ILE A 1 5.97 15.81 17.24
CA ILE A 1 5.25 17.10 17.20
C ILE A 1 5.94 17.95 16.15
N PRO A 2 5.23 18.49 15.14
CA PRO A 2 5.84 19.27 14.05
C PRO A 2 6.60 20.49 14.59
N THR A 3 7.82 20.70 14.11
CA THR A 3 8.77 21.69 14.65
C THR A 3 8.83 22.98 13.83
N THR A 4 8.56 22.91 12.53
CA THR A 4 8.54 24.07 11.62
C THR A 4 7.12 24.48 11.23
N SER A 5 6.96 25.71 10.70
CA SER A 5 5.67 26.16 10.17
C SER A 5 5.21 25.31 8.99
N GLY A 6 6.14 24.85 8.14
CA GLY A 6 5.84 23.98 7.00
C GLY A 6 5.38 22.59 7.41
N GLU A 7 6.02 21.98 8.41
CA GLU A 7 5.60 20.66 8.94
C GLU A 7 4.22 20.73 9.62
N LYS A 8 3.89 21.85 10.29
CA LYS A 8 2.55 22.06 10.87
C LYS A 8 1.47 22.16 9.79
N GLU A 9 1.79 22.83 8.69
CA GLU A 9 0.89 22.97 7.55
C GLU A 9 0.74 21.63 6.81
N ALA A 10 1.85 20.91 6.59
CA ALA A 10 1.84 19.55 6.05
C ALA A 10 0.96 18.61 6.87
N PHE A 11 1.07 18.66 8.20
CA PHE A 11 0.25 17.87 9.10
C PHE A 11 -1.24 18.23 9.03
N THR A 12 -1.58 19.50 8.82
CA THR A 12 -2.97 19.94 8.63
C THR A 12 -3.53 19.34 7.34
N TYR A 13 -2.84 19.51 6.22
CA TYR A 13 -3.23 18.89 4.94
C TYR A 13 -3.34 17.36 5.04
N TYR A 14 -2.42 16.71 5.74
CA TYR A 14 -2.48 15.27 5.95
C TYR A 14 -3.75 14.85 6.71
N ARG A 15 -4.12 15.59 7.76
CA ARG A 15 -5.35 15.32 8.53
C ARG A 15 -6.61 15.57 7.73
N ASP A 16 -6.65 16.63 6.94
CA ASP A 16 -7.80 16.93 6.07
C ASP A 16 -7.93 15.85 4.99
N GLY A 17 -6.81 15.38 4.44
CA GLY A 17 -6.76 14.25 3.52
C GLY A 17 -7.33 12.96 4.13
N MET A 18 -6.97 12.64 5.37
CA MET A 18 -7.54 11.49 6.08
C MET A 18 -9.04 11.64 6.32
N SER A 19 -9.51 12.84 6.68
CA SER A 19 -10.94 13.11 6.88
C SER A 19 -11.72 12.89 5.59
N ALA A 20 -11.30 13.55 4.50
CA ALA A 20 -11.93 13.40 3.18
C ALA A 20 -11.90 11.94 2.70
N GLN A 21 -10.80 11.20 2.94
CA GLN A 21 -10.73 9.78 2.61
C GLN A 21 -11.76 8.94 3.37
N SER A 22 -11.94 9.20 4.67
CA SER A 22 -12.93 8.49 5.49
C SER A 22 -14.38 8.76 5.06
N GLU A 23 -14.62 9.92 4.46
CA GLU A 23 -15.91 10.32 3.89
C GLU A 23 -16.12 9.80 2.46
N GLY A 24 -15.11 9.16 1.86
CA GLY A 24 -15.15 8.68 0.47
C GLY A 24 -14.86 9.77 -0.58
N ASN A 25 -14.49 10.97 -0.15
CA ASN A 25 -14.14 12.11 -1.01
C ASN A 25 -12.70 11.97 -1.54
N TYR A 26 -12.45 10.94 -2.34
CA TYR A 26 -11.10 10.55 -2.77
C TYR A 26 -10.34 11.60 -3.58
N ALA A 27 -11.02 12.41 -4.40
CA ALA A 27 -10.37 13.47 -5.16
C ALA A 27 -9.81 14.58 -4.24
N GLU A 28 -10.60 15.00 -3.26
CA GLU A 28 -10.19 15.97 -2.25
C GLU A 28 -9.10 15.41 -1.34
N ALA A 29 -9.23 14.14 -0.94
CA ALA A 29 -8.20 13.46 -0.15
C ALA A 29 -6.84 13.44 -0.87
N LEU A 30 -6.82 13.12 -2.17
CA LEU A 30 -5.60 13.17 -2.98
C LEU A 30 -5.01 14.57 -3.06
N GLN A 31 -5.84 15.60 -3.29
CA GLN A 31 -5.38 16.99 -3.32
C GLN A 31 -4.69 17.37 -2.01
N ASN A 32 -5.32 17.07 -0.88
CA ASN A 32 -4.76 17.33 0.44
C ASN A 32 -3.47 16.53 0.68
N TYR A 33 -3.43 15.25 0.32
CA TYR A 33 -2.20 14.46 0.46
C TYR A 33 -1.05 14.96 -0.44
N TYR A 34 -1.32 15.49 -1.63
CA TYR A 34 -0.29 16.08 -2.47
C TYR A 34 0.28 17.38 -1.89
N GLU A 35 -0.56 18.23 -1.31
CA GLU A 35 -0.07 19.43 -0.59
C GLU A 35 0.74 19.05 0.65
N ALA A 36 0.28 18.06 1.42
CA ALA A 36 1.05 17.51 2.53
C ALA A 36 2.42 16.98 2.06
N MET A 37 2.45 16.21 0.96
CA MET A 37 3.67 15.66 0.36
C MET A 37 4.68 16.71 -0.10
N ARG A 38 4.19 17.88 -0.52
CA ARG A 38 4.99 19.00 -1.00
C ARG A 38 5.69 19.73 0.15
N LEU A 39 5.04 19.82 1.30
CA LEU A 39 5.51 20.54 2.47
C LEU A 39 6.29 19.65 3.44
N GLU A 40 5.96 18.36 3.50
CA GLU A 40 6.63 17.40 4.37
C GLU A 40 8.03 17.05 3.85
N ILE A 41 9.02 17.13 4.73
CA ILE A 41 10.43 16.84 4.44
C ILE A 41 10.90 15.56 5.10
N ASP A 42 10.28 15.16 6.22
CA ASP A 42 10.66 13.97 6.95
C ASP A 42 10.36 12.72 6.12
N PRO A 43 11.36 11.87 5.80
CA PRO A 43 11.14 10.70 4.97
C PRO A 43 10.12 9.72 5.55
N TYR A 44 10.07 9.58 6.87
CA TYR A 44 9.20 8.63 7.55
C TYR A 44 7.75 9.12 7.50
N ASP A 45 7.47 10.39 7.76
CA ASP A 45 6.13 10.96 7.63
C ASP A 45 5.65 10.95 6.17
N ARG A 46 6.53 11.25 5.21
CA ARG A 46 6.21 11.12 3.77
C ARG A 46 5.81 9.70 3.38
N SER A 47 6.37 8.68 4.03
CA SER A 47 6.02 7.29 3.73
C SER A 47 4.54 6.99 3.99
N TYR A 48 3.95 7.55 5.05
CA TYR A 48 2.52 7.38 5.36
C TYR A 48 1.63 8.14 4.39
N ILE A 49 2.04 9.34 3.98
CA ILE A 49 1.29 10.10 2.97
C ILE A 49 1.29 9.33 1.63
N LEU A 50 2.44 8.81 1.19
CA LEU A 50 2.54 7.96 -0.01
C LEU A 50 1.66 6.71 0.11
N TYR A 51 1.69 6.04 1.26
CA TYR A 51 0.87 4.88 1.54
C TYR A 51 -0.64 5.19 1.44
N ASN A 52 -1.09 6.32 1.99
CA ASN A 52 -2.51 6.71 1.92
C ASN A 52 -2.94 7.09 0.50
N ILE A 53 -2.07 7.71 -0.30
CA ILE A 53 -2.32 7.90 -1.74
C ILE A 53 -2.47 6.55 -2.45
N GLY A 54 -1.61 5.58 -2.13
CA GLY A 54 -1.71 4.20 -2.62
C GLY A 54 -3.03 3.54 -2.26
N LEU A 55 -3.53 3.71 -1.02
CA LEU A 55 -4.85 3.22 -0.60
C LEU A 55 -5.99 3.78 -1.46
N ILE A 56 -5.96 5.08 -1.79
CA ILE A 56 -6.99 5.69 -2.64
C ILE A 56 -6.94 5.10 -4.05
N HIS A 57 -5.76 4.96 -4.63
CA HIS A 57 -5.62 4.34 -5.95
C HIS A 57 -6.09 2.87 -5.96
N THR A 58 -5.86 2.12 -4.88
CA THR A 58 -6.42 0.77 -4.70
C THR A 58 -7.95 0.80 -4.71
N SER A 59 -8.57 1.69 -3.93
CA SER A 59 -10.04 1.86 -3.90
C SER A 59 -10.63 2.26 -5.25
N ASN A 60 -9.88 2.98 -6.08
CA ASN A 60 -10.29 3.36 -7.44
C ASN A 60 -10.04 2.26 -8.49
N GLY A 61 -9.47 1.11 -8.11
CA GLY A 61 -9.09 0.05 -9.05
C GLY A 61 -7.82 0.35 -9.88
N GLU A 62 -7.13 1.45 -9.59
CA GLU A 62 -5.91 1.90 -10.27
C GLU A 62 -4.67 1.16 -9.75
N HIS A 63 -4.70 -0.18 -9.80
CA HIS A 63 -3.73 -1.03 -9.10
C HIS A 63 -2.25 -0.74 -9.48
N THR A 64 -1.97 -0.41 -10.74
CA THR A 64 -0.60 -0.06 -11.16
C THR A 64 -0.06 1.17 -10.44
N LYS A 65 -0.89 2.22 -10.31
CA LYS A 65 -0.52 3.43 -9.55
C LYS A 65 -0.40 3.13 -8.07
N ALA A 66 -1.31 2.32 -7.53
CA ALA A 66 -1.26 1.92 -6.14
C ALA A 66 0.05 1.21 -5.79
N LEU A 67 0.48 0.24 -6.60
CA LEU A 67 1.76 -0.45 -6.44
C LEU A 67 2.95 0.51 -6.48
N GLU A 68 2.96 1.48 -7.41
CA GLU A 68 4.00 2.50 -7.48
C GLU A 68 4.09 3.33 -6.18
N TYR A 69 2.95 3.78 -5.66
CA TYR A 69 2.91 4.56 -4.42
C TYR A 69 3.30 3.74 -3.18
N TYR A 70 2.88 2.47 -3.09
CA TYR A 70 3.32 1.59 -2.03
C TYR A 70 4.82 1.31 -2.09
N PHE A 71 5.37 1.10 -3.28
CA PHE A 71 6.81 0.93 -3.46
C PHE A 71 7.58 2.19 -3.01
N ARG A 72 7.15 3.37 -3.45
CA ARG A 72 7.74 4.65 -3.01
C ARG A 72 7.63 4.87 -1.50
N ALA A 73 6.55 4.41 -0.87
CA ALA A 73 6.41 4.45 0.59
C ALA A 73 7.45 3.54 1.27
N LEU A 74 7.61 2.31 0.77
CA LEU A 74 8.56 1.33 1.29
C LEU A 74 10.03 1.72 1.07
N GLU A 75 10.36 2.43 0.00
CA GLU A 75 11.69 3.03 -0.21
C GLU A 75 12.07 4.02 0.90
N ARG A 76 11.08 4.67 1.52
CA ARG A 76 11.28 5.62 2.62
C ARG A 76 11.18 4.98 3.99
N ASN A 77 10.26 4.03 4.14
CA ASN A 77 10.02 3.29 5.36
C ASN A 77 9.78 1.81 5.03
N PRO A 78 10.82 0.95 5.13
CA PRO A 78 10.69 -0.48 4.85
C PRO A 78 9.89 -1.22 5.94
N PHE A 79 9.51 -0.58 7.04
CA PHE A 79 8.76 -1.16 8.15
C PHE A 79 7.26 -0.87 8.07
N LEU A 80 6.69 -0.93 6.87
CA LEU A 80 5.24 -0.78 6.61
C LEU A 80 4.60 -2.12 6.20
N PRO A 81 4.29 -3.02 7.15
CA PRO A 81 3.69 -4.32 6.83
C PRO A 81 2.36 -4.20 6.08
N GLN A 82 1.60 -3.12 6.31
CA GLN A 82 0.34 -2.86 5.61
C GLN A 82 0.56 -2.57 4.12
N ALA A 83 1.65 -1.90 3.74
CA ALA A 83 1.98 -1.64 2.34
C ALA A 83 2.28 -2.96 1.61
N PHE A 84 3.12 -3.82 2.22
CA PHE A 84 3.38 -5.16 1.70
C PHE A 84 2.11 -5.99 1.56
N ASN A 85 1.24 -6.01 2.58
CA ASN A 85 -0.02 -6.74 2.50
C ASN A 85 -0.91 -6.23 1.35
N ASN A 86 -1.04 -4.91 1.17
CA ASN A 86 -1.87 -4.36 0.09
C ASN A 86 -1.29 -4.67 -1.30
N MET A 87 0.04 -4.60 -1.45
CA MET A 87 0.71 -5.01 -2.69
C MET A 87 0.46 -6.50 -2.97
N ALA A 88 0.54 -7.35 -1.95
CA ALA A 88 0.29 -8.78 -2.08
C ALA A 88 -1.14 -9.08 -2.52
N VAL A 89 -2.14 -8.41 -1.91
CA VAL A 89 -3.55 -8.53 -2.29
C VAL A 89 -3.78 -8.09 -3.74
N ILE A 90 -3.14 -7.00 -4.17
CA ILE A 90 -3.20 -6.57 -5.57
C ILE A 90 -2.61 -7.63 -6.50
N CYS A 91 -1.43 -8.17 -6.20
CA CYS A 91 -0.79 -9.22 -6.98
C CYS A 91 -1.67 -10.47 -7.03
N HIS A 92 -2.23 -10.91 -5.91
CA HIS A 92 -3.16 -12.04 -5.85
C HIS A 92 -4.37 -11.83 -6.77
N TYR A 93 -5.01 -10.67 -6.68
CA TYR A 93 -6.14 -10.33 -7.54
C TYR A 93 -5.77 -10.36 -9.03
N ARG A 94 -4.58 -9.86 -9.39
CA ARG A 94 -4.07 -9.90 -10.77
C ARG A 94 -3.80 -11.33 -11.23
N GLY A 95 -3.35 -12.21 -10.34
CA GLY A 95 -3.22 -13.63 -10.59
C GLY A 95 -4.57 -14.30 -10.88
N GLU A 96 -5.59 -14.03 -10.05
CA GLU A 96 -6.95 -14.56 -10.26
C GLU A 96 -7.59 -14.05 -11.56
N GLU A 97 -7.35 -12.79 -11.92
CA GLU A 97 -7.78 -12.23 -13.20
C GLU A 97 -7.07 -12.92 -14.38
N ALA A 98 -5.76 -13.17 -14.29
CA ALA A 98 -5.02 -13.89 -15.32
C ALA A 98 -5.51 -15.34 -15.51
N ILE A 99 -5.86 -16.05 -14.42
CA ILE A 99 -6.52 -17.36 -14.51
C ILE A 99 -7.84 -17.26 -15.27
N ARG A 100 -8.67 -16.25 -14.99
CA ARG A 100 -9.94 -16.05 -15.70
C ARG A 100 -9.76 -15.75 -17.18
N GLN A 101 -8.62 -15.17 -17.56
CA GLN A 101 -8.24 -14.90 -18.95
C GLN A 101 -7.56 -16.10 -19.63
N GLY A 102 -7.22 -17.15 -18.88
CA GLY A 102 -6.55 -18.36 -19.39
C GLY A 102 -5.03 -18.29 -19.37
N ASP A 103 -4.44 -17.21 -18.85
CA ASP A 103 -3.00 -16.96 -18.84
C ASP A 103 -2.35 -17.51 -17.57
N SER A 104 -2.23 -18.84 -17.50
CA SER A 104 -1.74 -19.53 -16.29
C SER A 104 -0.30 -19.15 -15.92
N GLU A 105 0.58 -18.91 -16.89
CA GLU A 105 1.96 -18.49 -16.62
C GLU A 105 2.02 -17.10 -15.97
N ILE A 106 1.21 -16.16 -16.47
CA ILE A 106 1.10 -14.81 -15.90
C ILE A 106 0.49 -14.89 -14.49
N ALA A 107 -0.48 -15.77 -14.28
CA ALA A 107 -1.08 -15.98 -12.98
C ALA A 107 -0.07 -16.45 -11.94
N GLU A 108 0.75 -17.46 -12.26
CA GLU A 108 1.79 -17.96 -11.35
C GLU A 108 2.80 -16.88 -10.99
N ALA A 109 3.24 -16.05 -11.96
CA ALA A 109 4.14 -14.94 -11.69
C ALA A 109 3.52 -13.92 -10.70
N TRP A 110 2.23 -13.62 -10.84
CA TRP A 110 1.53 -12.75 -9.90
C TRP A 110 1.36 -13.38 -8.51
N PHE A 111 1.07 -14.67 -8.43
CA PHE A 111 0.96 -15.37 -7.16
C PHE A 111 2.30 -15.47 -6.42
N ASP A 112 3.40 -15.61 -7.15
CA ASP A 112 4.74 -15.60 -6.57
C ASP A 112 5.09 -14.22 -6.01
N GLN A 113 4.76 -13.14 -6.72
CA GLN A 113 4.89 -11.79 -6.18
C GLN A 113 4.01 -11.55 -4.95
N ALA A 114 2.77 -12.04 -4.96
CA ALA A 114 1.89 -11.95 -3.80
C ALA A 114 2.50 -12.65 -2.58
N ALA A 115 3.08 -13.83 -2.80
CA ALA A 115 3.72 -14.59 -1.75
C ALA A 115 4.91 -13.86 -1.12
N GLU A 116 5.80 -13.31 -1.96
CA GLU A 116 6.96 -12.56 -1.47
C GLU A 116 6.54 -11.37 -0.61
N TYR A 117 5.55 -10.59 -1.05
CA TYR A 117 5.07 -9.47 -0.26
C TYR A 117 4.37 -9.90 1.04
N TRP A 118 3.58 -10.97 1.03
CA TRP A 118 3.00 -11.50 2.27
C TRP A 118 4.04 -12.05 3.25
N LYS A 119 5.10 -12.71 2.77
CA LYS A 119 6.24 -13.12 3.61
C LYS A 119 6.88 -11.91 4.29
N GLN A 120 7.08 -10.80 3.58
CA GLN A 120 7.62 -9.56 4.16
C GLN A 120 6.67 -9.00 5.23
N ALA A 121 5.37 -8.92 4.96
CA ALA A 121 4.37 -8.45 5.91
C ALA A 121 4.33 -9.30 7.20
N ILE A 122 4.37 -10.63 7.07
CA ILE A 122 4.38 -11.58 8.19
C ILE A 122 5.70 -11.48 8.97
N THR A 123 6.83 -11.29 8.30
CA THR A 123 8.14 -11.13 8.94
C THR A 123 8.16 -9.90 9.85
N LEU A 124 7.58 -8.79 9.39
CA LEU A 124 7.50 -7.54 10.15
C LEU A 124 6.51 -7.61 11.32
N THR A 125 5.41 -8.35 11.15
CA THR A 125 4.38 -8.54 12.19
C THR A 125 3.95 -9.99 12.30
N PRO A 126 4.74 -10.84 12.99
CA PRO A 126 4.39 -12.25 13.16
C PRO A 126 3.07 -12.41 13.92
N GLY A 127 2.19 -13.28 13.42
CA GLY A 127 0.86 -13.50 13.99
C GLY A 127 -0.24 -12.58 13.45
N ASN A 128 0.12 -11.57 12.65
CA ASN A 128 -0.84 -10.84 11.81
C ASN A 128 -1.02 -11.54 10.44
N TYR A 129 -1.99 -11.08 9.65
CA TYR A 129 -2.27 -11.57 8.28
C TYR A 129 -2.47 -13.09 8.21
N ILE A 130 -3.37 -13.61 9.05
CA ILE A 130 -3.62 -15.06 9.19
C ILE A 130 -4.08 -15.66 7.86
N GLU A 131 -4.88 -14.93 7.09
CA GLU A 131 -5.34 -15.35 5.77
C GLU A 131 -4.17 -15.52 4.80
N ALA A 132 -3.24 -14.56 4.78
CA ALA A 132 -2.03 -14.63 3.98
C ALA A 132 -1.17 -15.84 4.36
N HIS A 133 -0.96 -16.04 5.67
CA HIS A 133 -0.21 -17.18 6.20
C HIS A 133 -0.83 -18.52 5.80
N ASN A 134 -2.15 -18.63 5.89
CA ASN A 134 -2.87 -19.84 5.48
C ASN A 134 -2.79 -20.06 3.97
N TRP A 135 -2.96 -19.00 3.19
CA TRP A 135 -2.86 -19.07 1.73
C TRP A 135 -1.46 -19.54 1.29
N LEU A 136 -0.40 -18.99 1.88
CA LEU A 136 0.99 -19.41 1.63
C LEU A 136 1.19 -20.91 1.91
N LYS A 137 0.62 -21.42 3.00
CA LYS A 137 0.71 -22.85 3.35
C LYS A 137 -0.03 -23.73 2.36
N ILE A 138 -1.28 -23.38 2.03
CA ILE A 138 -2.12 -24.17 1.11
C ILE A 138 -1.49 -24.24 -0.28
N THR A 139 -0.87 -23.14 -0.70
CA THR A 139 -0.26 -23.02 -2.03
C THR A 139 1.19 -23.52 -2.07
N GLY A 140 1.77 -23.98 -0.95
CA GLY A 140 3.15 -24.44 -0.88
C GLY A 140 4.20 -23.33 -1.00
N ARG A 141 3.81 -22.07 -0.80
CA ARG A 141 4.65 -20.87 -0.96
C ARG A 141 5.21 -20.33 0.36
N PHE A 142 5.07 -21.08 1.45
CA PHE A 142 5.50 -20.64 2.78
C PHE A 142 6.99 -20.89 3.06
N GLU A 143 7.60 -21.87 2.39
CA GLU A 143 8.99 -22.28 2.58
C GLU A 143 10.00 -21.40 1.83
#